data_AF-A0AAE4EM64-F1
#
_entry.id   AF-A0AAE4EM64-F1
#
_cell.length_a   1.000
_cell.length_b   1.000
_cell.length_c   1.000
_cell.angle_alpha   90.00
_cell.angle_beta   90.00
_cell.angle_gamma   90.00
#
_symmetry.space_group_name_H-M   'P 1'
#
loop_
_entity.id
_entity.type
_entity.pdbx_description
1 polymer ?
#
loop_
_entity_poly.entity_id
_entity_poly.type
_entity_poly.pdbx_seq_one_letter_code
_entity_poly.pdbx_strand_id
1 'polypeptide(L)'
;MVSKEQMKAAIHAAFDGAVEDGASYTKVYAAEIRQKNYLVFRTTSVANFALGFKPGQTDLVLVPLEEKNGTVTAGTPLTINDANRASVKKRDLQGRFVIKTTDGRTFRLSIIPSVAKLLAVSYQLPVEQKAEYEAFVALRDSLLAA
;
A
#
# COMPACT_ATOMS: atom_id res chain seq x y z
N MET A 1 -8.56 6.38 -22.36
CA MET A 1 -9.03 6.10 -20.97
C MET A 1 -8.33 4.85 -20.49
N VAL A 2 -7.73 4.86 -19.31
CA VAL A 2 -7.05 3.67 -18.74
C VAL A 2 -8.12 2.80 -18.07
N SER A 3 -8.19 1.51 -18.40
CA SER A 3 -9.11 0.55 -17.76
C SER A 3 -8.61 0.12 -16.38
N LYS A 4 -9.49 -0.48 -15.57
CA LYS A 4 -9.15 -0.97 -14.20
C LYS A 4 -8.00 -1.97 -14.24
N GLU A 5 -8.02 -2.84 -15.23
CA GLU A 5 -7.02 -3.88 -15.48
C GLU A 5 -5.67 -3.28 -15.89
N GLN A 6 -5.70 -2.27 -16.78
CA GLN A 6 -4.49 -1.55 -17.17
C GLN A 6 -3.84 -0.82 -15.99
N MET A 7 -4.65 -0.28 -15.07
CA MET A 7 -4.13 0.37 -13.87
C MET A 7 -3.49 -0.65 -12.91
N LYS A 8 -4.14 -1.80 -12.69
CA LYS A 8 -3.58 -2.89 -11.89
C LYS A 8 -2.25 -3.39 -12.48
N ALA A 9 -2.23 -3.62 -13.79
CA ALA A 9 -1.02 -4.02 -14.52
C ALA A 9 0.09 -2.98 -14.39
N ALA A 10 -0.23 -1.68 -14.51
CA ALA A 10 0.75 -0.60 -14.35
C ALA A 10 1.34 -0.54 -12.93
N ILE A 11 0.52 -0.75 -11.90
CA ILE A 11 1.00 -0.80 -10.51
C ILE A 11 1.91 -2.01 -10.29
N HIS A 12 1.53 -3.18 -10.82
CA HIS A 12 2.34 -4.40 -10.71
C HIS A 12 3.66 -4.24 -11.45
N ALA A 13 3.65 -3.67 -12.67
CA ALA A 13 4.85 -3.40 -13.44
C ALA A 13 5.76 -2.38 -12.76
N ALA A 14 5.20 -1.34 -12.13
CA ALA A 14 5.96 -0.36 -11.35
C ALA A 14 6.66 -1.02 -10.15
N PHE A 15 5.96 -1.94 -9.46
CA PHE A 15 6.56 -2.72 -8.38
C PHE A 15 7.67 -3.64 -8.89
N ASP A 16 7.41 -4.38 -9.98
CA ASP A 16 8.36 -5.33 -10.59
C ASP A 16 9.64 -4.66 -11.09
N GLY A 17 9.52 -3.45 -11.62
CA GLY A 17 10.68 -2.67 -12.05
C GLY A 17 11.50 -2.09 -10.89
N ALA A 18 10.89 -1.91 -9.71
CA ALA A 18 11.54 -1.31 -8.56
C ALA A 18 12.14 -2.34 -7.59
N VAL A 19 11.61 -3.57 -7.55
CA VAL A 19 11.98 -4.60 -6.58
C VAL A 19 12.60 -5.79 -7.30
N GLU A 20 13.78 -6.21 -6.84
CA GLU A 20 14.43 -7.43 -7.33
C GLU A 20 13.53 -8.64 -7.10
N ASP A 21 13.35 -9.48 -8.13
CA ASP A 21 12.42 -10.62 -8.11
C ASP A 21 10.97 -10.22 -7.74
N GLY A 22 10.54 -9.00 -8.11
CA GLY A 22 9.23 -8.45 -7.76
C GLY A 22 8.03 -9.31 -8.19
N ALA A 23 8.18 -10.11 -9.26
CA ALA A 23 7.15 -10.99 -9.77
C ALA A 23 6.79 -12.14 -8.83
N SER A 24 7.70 -12.53 -7.93
CA SER A 24 7.47 -13.58 -6.94
C SER A 24 6.62 -13.13 -5.74
N TYR A 25 6.37 -11.82 -5.61
CA TYR A 25 5.62 -11.24 -4.50
C TYR A 25 4.11 -11.21 -4.82
N THR A 26 3.30 -11.50 -3.80
CA THR A 26 1.90 -11.09 -3.80
C THR A 26 1.84 -9.59 -3.58
N LYS A 27 1.18 -8.87 -4.49
CA LYS A 27 1.15 -7.40 -4.49
C LYS A 27 -0.24 -6.92 -4.13
N VAL A 28 -0.31 -5.97 -3.23
CA VAL A 28 -1.56 -5.33 -2.85
C VAL A 28 -1.37 -3.83 -2.80
N TYR A 29 -2.35 -3.09 -3.30
CA TYR A 29 -2.36 -1.64 -3.21
C TYR A 29 -2.73 -1.18 -1.81
N ALA A 30 -1.95 -0.23 -1.30
CA ALA A 30 -2.21 0.46 -0.05
C ALA A 30 -2.22 1.99 -0.27
N ALA A 31 -3.06 2.69 0.49
CA ALA A 31 -3.06 4.15 0.53
C ALA A 31 -2.91 4.65 1.96
N GLU A 32 -2.10 5.70 2.13
CA GLU A 32 -2.05 6.48 3.36
C GLU A 32 -2.76 7.80 3.15
N ILE A 33 -3.85 8.01 3.89
CA ILE A 33 -4.58 9.28 3.90
C ILE A 33 -4.20 10.04 5.16
N ARG A 34 -3.52 11.17 4.99
CA ARG A 34 -3.19 12.11 6.07
C ARG A 34 -4.10 13.32 5.97
N GLN A 35 -4.86 13.57 7.02
CA GLN A 35 -5.70 14.76 7.13
C GLN A 35 -5.09 15.68 8.18
N LYS A 36 -4.82 16.92 7.77
CA LYS A 36 -4.44 18.00 8.67
C LYS A 36 -5.63 18.96 8.78
N ASN A 37 -6.14 19.10 9.99
CA ASN A 37 -7.21 20.04 10.30
C ASN A 37 -6.56 21.31 10.84
N TYR A 38 -6.67 22.40 10.08
CA TYR A 38 -6.34 23.75 10.56
C TYR A 38 -7.63 24.45 10.98
N LEU A 39 -7.52 25.52 11.79
CA LEU A 39 -8.68 26.22 12.34
C LEU A 39 -9.68 26.71 11.26
N VAL A 40 -9.17 27.03 10.06
CA VAL A 40 -9.94 27.66 8.96
C VAL A 40 -9.93 26.87 7.66
N PHE A 41 -9.19 25.77 7.56
CA PHE A 41 -9.19 24.90 6.39
C PHE A 41 -8.73 23.48 6.72
N ARG A 42 -9.07 22.53 5.84
CA ARG A 42 -8.65 21.12 5.95
C ARG A 42 -7.83 20.74 4.75
N THR A 43 -6.65 20.17 4.97
CA THR A 43 -5.80 19.62 3.91
C THR A 43 -5.81 18.09 4.01
N THR A 44 -6.10 17.43 2.89
CA THR A 44 -5.98 15.97 2.76
C THR A 44 -4.84 15.66 1.81
N SER A 45 -3.85 14.91 2.30
CA SER A 45 -2.77 14.35 1.50
C SER A 45 -2.98 12.85 1.36
N VAL A 46 -2.91 12.35 0.14
CA VAL A 46 -3.02 10.92 -0.17
C VAL A 46 -1.67 10.46 -0.72
N ALA A 47 -1.05 9.50 -0.06
CA ALA A 47 0.15 8.81 -0.55
C ALA A 47 -0.23 7.38 -0.92
N ASN A 48 0.26 6.90 -2.06
CA ASN A 48 -0.10 5.59 -2.60
C ASN A 48 1.12 4.69 -2.54
N PHE A 49 0.89 3.40 -2.30
CA PHE A 49 1.93 2.41 -2.13
C PHE A 49 1.51 1.09 -2.78
N ALA A 50 2.46 0.39 -3.38
CA ALA A 50 2.36 -1.03 -3.64
C ALA A 50 3.04 -1.77 -2.48
N LEU A 51 2.33 -2.69 -1.85
CA LEU A 51 2.85 -3.56 -0.81
C LEU A 51 3.06 -4.95 -1.41
N GLY A 52 4.30 -5.40 -1.44
CA GLY A 52 4.67 -6.78 -1.77
C GLY A 52 4.88 -7.60 -0.52
N PHE A 53 4.39 -8.84 -0.54
CA PHE A 53 4.65 -9.81 0.52
C PHE A 53 4.69 -11.23 -0.04
N LYS A 54 5.36 -12.14 0.68
CA LYS A 54 5.41 -13.57 0.34
C LYS A 54 4.61 -14.36 1.38
N PRO A 55 3.62 -15.18 0.99
CA PRO A 55 2.91 -16.03 1.92
C PRO A 55 3.89 -16.91 2.72
N GLY A 56 3.74 -16.94 4.05
CA GLY A 56 4.64 -17.68 4.94
C GLY A 56 5.89 -16.92 5.39
N GLN A 57 6.13 -15.72 4.89
CA GLN A 57 7.17 -14.80 5.37
C GLN A 57 6.54 -13.60 6.07
N THR A 58 7.25 -13.00 7.02
CA THR A 58 6.84 -11.78 7.74
C THR A 58 7.41 -10.50 7.13
N ASP A 59 8.22 -10.65 6.08
CA ASP A 59 8.83 -9.55 5.35
C ASP A 59 7.82 -8.86 4.43
N LEU A 60 7.90 -7.54 4.41
CA LEU A 60 7.04 -6.65 3.64
C LEU A 60 7.90 -5.72 2.80
N VAL A 61 7.54 -5.50 1.54
CA VAL A 61 8.20 -4.52 0.68
C VAL A 61 7.19 -3.43 0.34
N LEU A 62 7.43 -2.21 0.82
CA LEU A 62 6.61 -1.05 0.48
C LEU A 62 7.30 -0.26 -0.64
N VAL A 63 6.59 -0.05 -1.74
CA VAL A 63 7.03 0.79 -2.85
C VAL A 63 6.10 2.00 -2.93
N PRO A 64 6.58 3.23 -2.69
CA PRO A 64 5.81 4.44 -2.94
C PRO A 64 5.44 4.53 -4.42
N LEU A 65 4.20 4.91 -4.70
CA LEU A 65 3.69 5.10 -6.06
C LEU A 65 3.30 6.55 -6.26
N GLU A 66 3.85 7.16 -7.30
CA GLU A 66 3.41 8.44 -7.81
C GLU A 66 2.70 8.23 -9.14
N GLU A 67 1.66 9.02 -9.40
CA GLU A 67 0.99 9.02 -10.69
C GLU A 67 0.99 10.42 -11.26
N LYS A 68 1.53 10.56 -12.47
CA LYS A 68 1.58 11.82 -13.20
C LYS A 68 1.08 11.58 -14.62
N ASN A 69 -0.02 12.24 -14.97
CA ASN A 69 -0.61 12.20 -16.31
C ASN A 69 -0.92 10.78 -16.82
N GLY A 70 -1.42 9.89 -15.96
CA GLY A 70 -1.76 8.51 -16.28
C GLY A 70 -0.57 7.53 -16.22
N THR A 71 0.64 8.01 -15.97
CA THR A 71 1.84 7.17 -15.80
C THR A 71 2.09 6.93 -14.33
N VAL A 72 2.17 5.66 -13.93
CA VAL A 72 2.53 5.24 -12.56
C VAL A 72 4.04 5.06 -12.48
N THR A 73 4.69 5.76 -11.57
CA THR A 73 6.12 5.66 -11.30
C THR A 73 6.34 5.17 -9.88
N ALA A 74 7.24 4.19 -9.73
CA ALA A 74 7.68 3.72 -8.43
C ALA A 74 8.78 4.61 -7.86
N GLY A 75 8.66 4.93 -6.57
CA GLY A 75 9.74 5.51 -5.77
C GLY A 75 10.66 4.43 -5.21
N THR A 76 11.51 4.81 -4.26
CA THR A 76 12.46 3.88 -3.61
C THR A 76 11.73 2.84 -2.77
N PRO A 77 11.92 1.52 -3.03
CA PRO A 77 11.38 0.47 -2.18
C PRO A 77 11.93 0.53 -0.76
N LEU A 78 11.09 0.15 0.20
CA LEU A 78 11.45 -0.04 1.59
C LEU A 78 11.07 -1.45 2.01
N THR A 79 12.08 -2.27 2.30
CA THR A 79 11.88 -3.59 2.91
C THR A 79 11.74 -3.45 4.41
N ILE A 80 10.63 -3.94 4.95
CA ILE A 80 10.35 -4.05 6.38
C ILE A 80 10.42 -5.54 6.75
N ASN A 81 11.37 -5.88 7.61
CA ASN A 81 11.63 -7.24 8.09
C ASN A 81 11.64 -7.27 9.63
N ASP A 82 11.79 -8.44 10.23
CA ASP A 82 11.77 -8.59 11.70
C ASP A 82 12.86 -7.74 12.40
N ALA A 83 14.00 -7.46 11.74
CA ALA A 83 15.09 -6.67 12.32
C ALA A 83 14.79 -5.16 12.36
N ASN A 84 14.01 -4.64 11.42
CA ASN A 84 13.69 -3.21 11.34
C ASN A 84 12.23 -2.88 11.69
N ARG A 85 11.40 -3.90 11.95
CA ARG A 85 10.00 -3.73 12.36
C ARG A 85 9.92 -3.49 13.86
N ALA A 86 9.53 -2.27 14.25
CA ALA A 86 9.36 -1.91 15.65
C ALA A 86 8.01 -2.34 16.21
N SER A 87 6.92 -2.16 15.46
CA SER A 87 5.59 -2.62 15.88
C SER A 87 4.62 -2.68 14.71
N VAL A 88 3.69 -3.62 14.76
CA VAL A 88 2.51 -3.67 13.90
C VAL A 88 1.27 -3.51 14.76
N LYS A 89 0.34 -2.64 14.35
CA LYS A 89 -0.94 -2.44 15.05
C LYS A 89 -2.09 -2.41 14.08
N LYS A 90 -3.14 -3.16 14.39
CA LYS A 90 -4.44 -3.00 13.75
C LYS A 90 -5.02 -1.66 14.18
N ARG A 91 -5.34 -0.79 13.22
CA ARG A 91 -5.94 0.52 13.52
C ARG A 91 -7.45 0.40 13.65
N ASP A 92 -8.06 -0.44 12.84
CA ASP A 92 -9.50 -0.67 12.87
C ASP A 92 -9.92 -2.00 12.21
N LEU A 93 -11.24 -2.23 12.14
CA LEU A 93 -11.83 -3.40 11.50
C LEU A 93 -11.92 -3.29 9.97
N GLN A 94 -11.60 -2.13 9.37
CA GLN A 94 -11.75 -1.86 7.93
C GLN A 94 -10.46 -2.08 7.13
N GLY A 95 -9.48 -2.82 7.67
CA GLY A 95 -8.23 -3.11 6.97
C GLY A 95 -7.18 -2.00 7.07
N ARG A 96 -7.36 -1.02 7.97
CA ARG A 96 -6.31 -0.03 8.28
C ARG A 96 -5.35 -0.59 9.31
N PHE A 97 -4.07 -0.50 9.03
CA PHE A 97 -3.01 -0.97 9.91
C PHE A 97 -1.86 0.04 9.94
N VAL A 98 -1.12 -0.02 11.04
CA VAL A 98 0.03 0.86 11.27
C VAL A 98 1.25 -0.01 11.40
N ILE A 99 2.23 0.22 10.53
CA ILE A 99 3.57 -0.34 10.69
C ILE A 99 4.49 0.78 11.17
N LYS A 100 5.25 0.48 12.22
CA LYS A 100 6.37 1.30 12.65
C LYS A 100 7.67 0.56 12.42
N THR A 101 8.63 1.28 11.89
CA THR A 101 10.01 0.82 11.73
C THR A 101 10.90 1.38 12.85
N THR A 102 12.02 0.72 13.11
CA THR A 102 12.97 1.06 14.19
C THR A 102 13.66 2.41 13.97
N ASP A 103 13.73 2.87 12.71
CA ASP A 103 14.20 4.22 12.34
C ASP A 103 13.16 5.33 12.60
N GLY A 104 12.01 4.98 13.19
CA GLY A 104 10.98 5.93 13.60
C GLY A 104 9.92 6.24 12.53
N ARG A 105 10.03 5.68 11.30
CA ARG A 105 8.98 5.88 10.29
C ARG A 105 7.69 5.17 10.71
N THR A 106 6.56 5.81 10.46
CA THR A 106 5.23 5.27 10.74
C THR A 106 4.39 5.32 9.47
N PHE A 107 3.94 4.16 9.01
CA PHE A 107 3.10 4.01 7.84
C PHE A 107 1.69 3.64 8.27
N ARG A 108 0.71 4.51 8.00
CA ARG A 108 -0.72 4.27 8.29
C ARG A 108 -1.43 3.81 7.04
N LEU A 109 -1.22 2.55 6.69
CA LEU A 109 -1.70 1.97 5.45
C LEU A 109 -3.18 1.57 5.56
N SER A 110 -3.95 1.95 4.55
CA SER A 110 -5.33 1.51 4.34
C SER A 110 -5.32 0.58 3.14
N ILE A 111 -5.60 -0.69 3.37
CA ILE A 111 -5.78 -1.68 2.31
C ILE A 111 -7.25 -2.09 2.34
N ILE A 112 -7.92 -1.89 1.22
CA ILE A 112 -9.34 -2.21 1.04
C ILE A 112 -9.49 -3.11 -0.21
N PRO A 113 -10.47 -4.03 -0.22
CA PRO A 113 -10.64 -5.01 -1.31
C PRO A 113 -10.99 -4.39 -2.66
N SER A 114 -11.56 -3.18 -2.63
CA SER A 114 -11.80 -2.34 -3.80
C SER A 114 -11.30 -0.94 -3.49
N VAL A 115 -10.23 -0.52 -4.16
CA VAL A 115 -9.62 0.79 -3.93
C VAL A 115 -10.23 1.77 -4.90
N ALA A 116 -11.08 2.68 -4.41
CA ALA A 116 -11.38 3.89 -5.15
C ALA A 116 -10.09 4.72 -5.22
N LYS A 117 -9.49 4.81 -6.41
CA LYS A 117 -8.36 5.70 -6.65
C LYS A 117 -8.80 7.12 -6.26
N LEU A 118 -8.34 7.62 -5.11
CA LEU A 118 -8.43 9.04 -4.73
C LEU A 118 -7.20 9.75 -5.31
N LEU A 119 -7.05 9.66 -6.63
CA LEU A 119 -6.01 10.37 -7.37
C LEU A 119 -6.74 11.39 -8.25
N ALA A 120 -6.56 12.66 -7.88
CA ALA A 120 -6.98 13.87 -8.59
C ALA A 120 -8.46 13.93 -9.02
N VAL A 121 -9.28 14.59 -8.18
CA VAL A 121 -10.47 15.42 -8.47
C VAL A 121 -11.62 14.90 -9.35
N SER A 122 -11.54 13.84 -10.15
CA SER A 122 -12.68 13.52 -11.05
C SER A 122 -12.87 12.09 -11.56
N TYR A 123 -11.97 11.12 -11.35
CA TYR A 123 -12.23 9.74 -11.82
C TYR A 123 -11.81 8.66 -10.83
N GLN A 124 -12.82 7.99 -10.26
CA GLN A 124 -12.68 6.81 -9.40
C GLN A 124 -12.68 5.55 -10.28
N LEU A 125 -11.50 5.00 -10.58
CA LEU A 125 -11.42 3.63 -11.11
C LEU A 125 -11.17 2.67 -9.94
N PRO A 126 -12.11 1.76 -9.62
CA PRO A 126 -11.88 0.74 -8.60
C PRO A 126 -10.88 -0.29 -9.11
N VAL A 127 -9.78 -0.50 -8.38
CA VAL A 127 -8.88 -1.64 -8.59
C VAL A 127 -9.41 -2.80 -7.76
N GLU A 128 -9.79 -3.89 -8.40
CA GLU A 128 -10.22 -5.12 -7.73
C GLU A 128 -9.00 -5.95 -7.30
N GLN A 129 -8.90 -6.18 -5.99
CA GLN A 129 -7.80 -6.91 -5.37
C GLN A 129 -8.28 -7.84 -4.23
N LYS A 130 -9.43 -8.50 -4.43
CA LYS A 130 -10.10 -9.26 -3.37
C LYS A 130 -9.24 -10.44 -2.89
N ALA A 131 -8.64 -11.21 -3.80
CA ALA A 131 -7.80 -12.35 -3.44
C ALA A 131 -6.50 -11.90 -2.74
N GLU A 132 -5.89 -10.83 -3.22
CA GLU A 132 -4.68 -10.25 -2.64
C GLU A 132 -4.97 -9.63 -1.27
N TYR A 133 -6.16 -9.05 -1.09
CA TYR A 133 -6.64 -8.57 0.21
C TYR A 133 -6.83 -9.70 1.22
N GLU A 134 -7.42 -10.82 0.82
CA GLU A 134 -7.59 -11.99 1.70
C GLU A 134 -6.22 -12.57 2.11
N ALA A 135 -5.28 -12.70 1.17
CA ALA A 135 -3.91 -13.11 1.46
C ALA A 135 -3.19 -12.12 2.41
N PHE A 136 -3.42 -10.82 2.21
CA PHE A 136 -2.87 -9.79 3.10
C PHE A 136 -3.48 -9.86 4.50
N VAL A 137 -4.77 -10.17 4.65
CA VAL A 137 -5.41 -10.33 5.96
C VAL A 137 -4.75 -11.46 6.75
N ALA A 138 -4.46 -12.60 6.11
CA ALA A 138 -3.75 -13.71 6.76
C ALA A 138 -2.35 -13.29 7.25
N LEU A 139 -1.59 -12.55 6.42
CA LEU A 139 -0.29 -12.01 6.82
C LEU A 139 -0.39 -11.00 7.96
N ARG A 140 -1.36 -10.09 7.90
CA ARG A 140 -1.57 -9.11 8.97
C ARG A 140 -1.82 -9.82 10.29
N ASP A 141 -2.64 -10.87 10.27
CA ASP A 141 -2.99 -11.60 11.48
C ASP A 141 -1.79 -12.39 12.03
N SER A 142 -0.91 -12.93 11.17
CA SER A 142 0.37 -13.51 11.63
C SER A 142 1.31 -12.47 12.22
N LEU A 143 1.42 -11.28 11.62
CA LEU A 143 2.24 -10.16 12.11
C LEU A 143 1.74 -9.56 13.44
N LEU A 144 0.46 -9.75 13.78
CA LEU A 144 -0.12 -9.31 15.05
C LEU A 144 -0.01 -10.37 16.14
N ALA A 145 0.17 -11.64 15.77
CA ALA A 145 0.35 -12.75 16.70
C ALA A 145 1.82 -12.97 17.12
N ALA A 146 2.76 -12.51 16.29
CA ALA A 146 4.20 -12.49 16.57
C ALA A 146 4.61 -11.32 17.48
#